data_AF-A0AAX0RRS0-F1
#
_entry.id   AF-A0AAX0RRS0-F1
#
_cell.length_a   1.000
_cell.length_b   1.000
_cell.length_c   1.000
_cell.angle_alpha   90.00
_cell.angle_beta   90.00
_cell.angle_gamma   90.00
#
_symmetry.space_group_name_H-M   'P 1'
#
loop_
_entity.id
_entity.type
_entity.pdbx_description
1 polymer ?
#
loop_
_entity_poly.entity_id
_entity_poly.type
_entity_poly.pdbx_seq_one_letter_code
_entity_poly.pdbx_strand_id
1 'polypeptide(L)'
;MQEDKRDIKGYEGLYEITKSGKIYSVKRQRFLSRCNDEYGFHIVKLSRDGKSKNHNVFKLWKNEFDGVSPSEFKGALKAIYK
;
A
#
# COMPACT_ATOMS: atom_id res chain seq x y z
N MET A 1 -2.87 -16.04 -11.32
CA MET A 1 -3.68 -15.65 -10.15
C MET A 1 -3.74 -14.14 -10.14
N GLN A 2 -4.91 -13.55 -10.32
CA GLN A 2 -5.09 -12.10 -10.46
C GLN A 2 -5.49 -11.57 -9.07
N GLU A 3 -4.56 -10.95 -8.35
CA GLU A 3 -4.90 -10.26 -7.10
C GLU A 3 -5.68 -8.97 -7.45
N ASP A 4 -6.82 -8.74 -6.78
CA ASP A 4 -7.56 -7.48 -6.89
C ASP A 4 -6.67 -6.31 -6.47
N LYS A 5 -6.58 -5.29 -7.32
CA LYS A 5 -5.90 -4.02 -7.02
C LYS A 5 -6.78 -2.84 -7.39
N ARG A 6 -6.66 -1.77 -6.61
CA ARG A 6 -7.41 -0.53 -6.79
C ARG A 6 -6.43 0.65 -6.80
N ASP A 7 -6.70 1.66 -7.59
CA ASP A 7 -6.01 2.94 -7.50
C ASP A 7 -6.21 3.56 -6.12
N ILE A 8 -5.16 4.16 -5.56
CA ILE A 8 -5.26 4.83 -4.26
C ILE A 8 -5.91 6.20 -4.47
N LYS A 9 -7.04 6.46 -3.81
CA LYS A 9 -7.70 7.78 -3.85
C LYS A 9 -6.73 8.92 -3.49
N GLY A 10 -6.61 9.90 -4.37
CA GLY A 10 -5.64 11.01 -4.24
C GLY A 10 -4.25 10.72 -4.82
N TYR A 11 -4.03 9.52 -5.34
CA TYR A 11 -2.82 9.06 -6.03
C TYR A 11 -3.16 8.22 -7.27
N GLU A 12 -4.35 8.41 -7.82
CA GLU A 12 -4.88 7.70 -8.99
C GLU A 12 -3.91 7.80 -10.18
N GLY A 13 -3.63 6.67 -10.83
CA GLY A 13 -2.66 6.57 -11.93
C GLY A 13 -1.18 6.68 -11.52
N LEU A 14 -0.87 6.90 -10.24
CA LEU A 14 0.50 6.93 -9.71
C LEU A 14 0.80 5.69 -8.87
N TYR A 15 -0.14 5.31 -8.02
CA TYR A 15 -0.02 4.21 -7.08
C TYR A 15 -1.33 3.43 -6.96
N GLU A 16 -1.21 2.11 -6.97
CA GLU A 16 -2.31 1.17 -6.78
C GLU A 16 -2.05 0.37 -5.50
N ILE A 17 -3.11 -0.14 -4.87
CA ILE A 17 -3.05 -0.98 -3.69
C ILE A 17 -3.81 -2.29 -3.92
N THR A 18 -3.17 -3.41 -3.60
CA THR A 18 -3.79 -4.73 -3.72
C THR A 18 -4.64 -5.07 -2.49
N LYS A 19 -5.58 -6.00 -2.64
CA LYS A 19 -6.40 -6.51 -1.53
C LYS A 19 -5.55 -7.13 -0.40
N SER A 20 -4.38 -7.66 -0.74
CA SER A 20 -3.41 -8.17 0.23
C SER A 20 -2.64 -7.07 0.98
N GLY A 21 -2.72 -5.81 0.53
CA GLY A 21 -2.02 -4.68 1.15
C GLY A 21 -0.68 -4.28 0.49
N LYS A 22 -0.38 -4.79 -0.71
CA LYS A 22 0.83 -4.40 -1.45
C LYS A 22 0.55 -3.13 -2.24
N ILE A 23 1.48 -2.19 -2.23
CA ILE A 23 1.36 -0.98 -3.04
C ILE A 23 2.18 -1.15 -4.31
N TYR A 24 1.54 -1.03 -5.46
CA TYR A 24 2.16 -1.01 -6.75
C TYR A 24 2.41 0.44 -7.18
N SER A 25 3.63 0.73 -7.61
CA SER A 25 3.95 2.03 -8.19
C SER A 25 3.84 1.93 -9.70
N VAL A 26 2.82 2.56 -10.28
CA VAL A 26 2.58 2.58 -11.73
C VAL A 26 3.76 3.23 -12.45
N LYS A 27 4.25 4.35 -11.90
CA LYS A 27 5.40 5.08 -12.45
C LYS A 27 6.68 4.22 -12.53
N ARG A 28 6.89 3.31 -11.58
CA ARG A 28 8.08 2.44 -11.51
C ARG A 28 7.81 1.01 -11.95
N GLN A 29 6.57 0.71 -12.33
CA GLN A 29 6.05 -0.61 -12.66
C GLN A 29 6.45 -1.73 -11.69
N ARG A 30 6.51 -1.43 -10.39
CA ARG A 30 6.96 -2.38 -9.37
C ARG A 30 6.22 -2.21 -8.05
N PHE A 31 6.14 -3.30 -7.28
CA PHE A 31 5.65 -3.25 -5.91
C PHE A 31 6.65 -2.54 -4.99
N LEU A 32 6.14 -1.69 -4.11
CA LEU A 32 6.88 -1.05 -3.04
C LEU A 32 7.02 -2.04 -1.88
N SER A 33 8.19 -2.66 -1.76
CA SER A 33 8.62 -3.43 -0.59
C SER A 33 9.83 -2.75 0.05
N ARG A 34 9.97 -2.87 1.38
CA ARG A 34 11.20 -2.44 2.06
C ARG A 34 12.13 -3.62 2.03
N CYS A 35 13.40 -3.32 1.81
CA CYS A 35 14.49 -4.28 1.84
C CYS A 35 14.25 -5.32 2.95
N ASN A 36 14.17 -6.59 2.56
CA ASN A 36 14.15 -7.77 3.41
C ASN A 36 12.87 -8.17 4.17
N ASP A 37 11.70 -7.60 3.86
CA ASP A 37 10.45 -8.00 4.52
C ASP A 37 9.29 -8.06 3.50
N GLU A 38 8.79 -9.27 3.24
CA GLU A 38 7.87 -9.62 2.15
C GLU A 38 6.53 -8.82 2.20
N TYR A 39 6.19 -8.27 3.37
CA TYR A 39 4.97 -7.51 3.66
C TYR A 39 5.25 -6.11 4.29
N GLY A 40 6.51 -5.67 4.21
CA GLY A 40 7.24 -4.85 5.18
C GLY A 40 7.00 -3.35 5.32
N PHE A 41 5.75 -2.86 5.33
CA PHE A 41 5.50 -1.48 5.75
C PHE A 41 4.16 -1.25 6.45
N HIS A 42 4.22 -0.70 7.67
CA HIS A 42 3.08 0.00 8.27
C HIS A 42 2.89 1.40 7.67
N ILE A 43 3.97 2.04 7.18
CA ILE A 43 3.95 3.36 6.55
C ILE A 43 4.68 3.34 5.21
N VAL A 44 4.03 3.86 4.18
CA VAL A 44 4.58 4.12 2.84
C VAL A 44 4.81 5.61 2.65
N LYS A 45 5.88 5.97 1.92
CA LYS A 45 6.09 7.34 1.45
C LYS A 45 5.58 7.46 0.01
N LEU A 46 4.46 8.13 -0.17
CA LEU A 46 3.87 8.39 -1.48
C LEU A 46 4.23 9.82 -1.94
N SER A 47 4.62 9.94 -3.19
CA SER A 47 5.05 11.20 -3.78
C SER A 47 4.12 11.59 -4.92
N ARG A 48 3.50 12.76 -4.83
CA ARG A 48 2.67 13.34 -5.88
C ARG A 48 3.10 14.78 -6.09
N ASP A 49 3.37 15.15 -7.34
CA ASP A 49 3.66 16.54 -7.73
C ASP A 49 4.83 17.16 -6.93
N GLY A 50 5.94 16.43 -6.79
CA GLY A 50 7.11 16.88 -6.03
C GLY A 50 6.95 16.88 -4.50
N LYS A 51 5.73 16.71 -3.97
CA LYS A 51 5.48 16.60 -2.53
C LYS A 51 5.39 15.13 -2.12
N SER A 52 6.16 14.76 -1.10
CA SER A 52 6.15 13.40 -0.57
C SER A 52 5.61 13.40 0.85
N LYS A 53 4.66 12.49 1.12
CA LYS A 53 4.01 12.35 2.42
C LYS A 53 4.04 10.88 2.87
N ASN A 54 4.14 10.70 4.17
CA ASN A 54 4.09 9.40 4.82
C ASN A 54 2.62 9.06 5.10
N HIS A 55 2.17 7.93 4.59
CA HIS A 55 0.81 7.43 4.75
C HIS A 55 0.86 6.03 5.36
N ASN A 56 -0.07 5.72 6.25
CA ASN A 56 -0.20 4.38 6.79
C ASN A 56 -0.84 3.47 5.73
N VAL A 57 -0.16 2.37 5.38
CA VAL A 57 -0.61 1.43 4.34
C VAL A 57 -1.95 0.83 4.70
N PHE A 58 -2.12 0.41 5.95
CA PHE A 58 -3.38 -0.15 6.44
C PHE A 58 -4.53 0.86 6.36
N LYS A 59 -4.25 2.14 6.65
CA LYS A 59 -5.27 3.20 6.54
C LYS A 59 -5.66 3.47 5.09
N LEU A 60 -4.70 3.47 4.16
CA LEU A 60 -4.97 3.59 2.73
C LEU A 60 -5.80 2.39 2.25
N TRP A 61 -5.35 1.18 2.56
CA TRP A 61 -6.05 -0.05 2.21
C TRP A 61 -7.49 -0.06 2.73
N LYS A 62 -7.69 0.28 4.01
CA LYS A 62 -9.01 0.34 4.62
C LYS A 62 -9.92 1.38 3.95
N ASN A 63 -9.34 2.48 3.47
CA ASN A 63 -10.10 3.50 2.74
C ASN A 63 -10.53 3.03 1.34
N GLU A 64 -9.69 2.29 0.63
CA GLU A 64 -10.00 1.79 -0.72
C GLU A 64 -10.84 0.50 -0.70
N PHE A 65 -10.69 -0.29 0.34
CA PHE A 65 -11.39 -1.56 0.59
C PHE A 65 -12.33 -1.43 1.80
N ASP A 66 -13.11 -0.35 1.83
CA ASP A 66 -14.14 -0.15 2.84
C ASP A 66 -15.14 -1.32 2.78
N GLY A 67 -15.24 -2.07 3.89
CA GLY A 67 -16.05 -3.30 3.98
C GLY A 67 -15.29 -4.63 3.81
N VAL A 68 -14.00 -4.61 3.46
CA VAL A 68 -13.18 -5.83 3.47
C VAL A 68 -12.66 -6.10 4.89
N SER A 69 -12.84 -7.34 5.35
CA SER A 69 -12.33 -7.76 6.66
C SER A 69 -10.81 -7.56 6.74
N PRO A 70 -10.28 -6.95 7.81
CA PRO A 70 -8.84 -6.73 7.99
C PRO A 70 -8.02 -8.02 8.00
N SER A 71 -8.67 -9.19 8.15
CA SER A 71 -8.06 -10.52 7.99
C SER A 71 -7.54 -10.80 6.58
N GLU A 72 -8.08 -10.14 5.56
CA GLU A 72 -7.61 -10.25 4.16
C GLU A 72 -6.30 -9.47 3.93
N PHE A 73 -6.03 -8.49 4.78
CA PHE A 73 -4.81 -7.70 4.71
C PHE A 73 -3.64 -8.53 5.25
N LYS A 74 -2.79 -8.99 4.34
CA LYS A 74 -1.57 -9.76 4.66
C LYS A 74 -0.36 -8.87 4.94
N GLY A 75 -0.50 -7.55 4.76
CA GLY A 75 0.55 -6.56 5.01
C GLY A 75 0.95 -6.44 6.49
N ALA A 76 2.06 -5.75 6.76
CA ALA A 76 2.50 -5.46 8.12
C ALA A 76 1.53 -4.51 8.86
N LEU A 77 0.73 -5.05 9.79
CA LEU A 77 -0.21 -4.31 10.63
C LEU A 77 0.46 -3.56 11.81
N LYS A 78 1.67 -3.98 12.20
CA LYS A 78 2.43 -3.37 13.30
C LYS A 78 3.80 -2.92 12.82
N ALA A 79 4.28 -1.81 13.36
CA ALA A 79 5.70 -1.48 13.31
C ALA A 79 6.43 -2.52 14.16
N ILE A 80 7.24 -3.36 13.53
CA ILE A 80 8.25 -4.13 14.27
C ILE A 80 9.33 -3.12 14.63
N TYR A 81 9.12 -2.36 15.71
CA TYR A 81 10.22 -1.74 16.42
C TYR A 81 10.94 -2.88 17.13
N LYS A 82 12.22 -3.06 16.82
CA LYS A 82 13.14 -3.95 17.54
C LYS A 82 14.14 -3.08 18.29
#